data_AF-A0A918Q759-F1
#
_entry.id   AF-A0A918Q759-F1
#
_cell.length_a   1.000
_cell.length_b   1.000
_cell.length_c   1.000
_cell.angle_alpha   90.00
_cell.angle_beta   90.00
_cell.angle_gamma   90.00
#
_symmetry.space_group_name_H-M   'P 1'
#
loop_
_entity.id
_entity.type
_entity.pdbx_description
1 polymer ?
#
loop_
_entity_poly.entity_id
_entity_poly.type
_entity_poly.pdbx_seq_one_letter_code
_entity_poly.pdbx_strand_id
1 'polypeptide(L)'
;MAGAALSLLPAVSWGQAAPAMPPVMPDDNTKVIQITDIANRRTNLRALADKSGYTGQSPVSFAFVVPAKTNILGASGGGHGIDTGEWPKDAQLWLIVDGNVYGGGGDGGNGGDIPGASDGGRGGDAIFARAPIHIIVTAKGSLKAGGGGGAGANGSGVGGSGGGGGFPNGREGEAGSATNPTDQYNQVANKGRIGTIAGGGAGGTKGNPGGNGGNAGMAGQSLSRSGGGAGNAVRKNDHAVKVINYGQIIGESY
;
A
#
# COMPACT_ATOMS: atom_id res chain seq x y z
N MET A 1 20.25 -36.07 -60.35
CA MET A 1 19.62 -36.72 -59.18
C MET A 1 19.70 -35.74 -58.02
N ALA A 2 18.63 -35.00 -57.75
CA ALA A 2 18.59 -34.02 -56.67
C ALA A 2 17.80 -34.63 -55.49
N GLY A 3 18.50 -34.93 -54.40
CA GLY A 3 17.90 -35.47 -53.18
C GLY A 3 17.29 -34.37 -52.34
N ALA A 4 15.98 -34.45 -52.12
CA ALA A 4 15.26 -33.56 -51.20
C ALA A 4 15.54 -34.02 -49.75
N ALA A 5 16.20 -33.16 -48.96
CA ALA A 5 16.39 -33.37 -47.53
C ALA A 5 15.12 -32.96 -46.79
N LEU A 6 14.44 -33.96 -46.21
CA LEU A 6 13.26 -33.80 -45.37
C LEU A 6 13.71 -33.30 -43.98
N SER A 7 13.50 -32.02 -43.70
CA SER A 7 13.77 -31.40 -42.40
C SER A 7 12.68 -31.81 -41.40
N LEU A 8 13.07 -32.56 -40.37
CA LEU A 8 12.26 -32.87 -39.19
C LEU A 8 12.28 -31.65 -38.25
N LEU A 9 11.15 -30.95 -38.15
CA LEU A 9 10.97 -29.92 -37.11
C LEU A 9 10.68 -30.60 -35.76
N PRO A 10 11.26 -30.12 -34.65
CA PRO A 10 11.01 -30.67 -33.32
C PRO A 10 9.58 -30.35 -32.87
N ALA A 11 8.91 -31.37 -32.32
CA ALA A 11 7.60 -31.22 -31.69
C ALA A 11 7.73 -30.32 -30.45
N VAL A 12 7.13 -29.14 -30.51
CA VAL A 12 6.93 -28.27 -29.34
C VAL A 12 5.86 -28.92 -28.46
N SER A 13 6.29 -29.57 -27.39
CA SER A 13 5.40 -30.06 -26.34
C SER A 13 4.94 -28.86 -25.51
N TRP A 14 3.69 -28.44 -25.71
CA TRP A 14 3.01 -27.53 -24.80
C TRP A 14 2.66 -28.32 -23.55
N GLY A 15 3.52 -28.25 -22.53
CA GLY A 15 3.21 -28.75 -21.20
C GLY A 15 1.96 -28.05 -20.70
N GLN A 16 0.83 -28.74 -20.77
CA GLN A 16 -0.44 -28.26 -20.23
C GLN A 16 -0.24 -28.13 -18.72
N ALA A 17 -0.14 -26.89 -18.24
CA ALA A 17 -0.01 -26.62 -16.81
C ALA A 17 -1.10 -27.39 -16.07
N ALA A 18 -0.72 -28.18 -15.06
CA ALA A 18 -1.66 -28.92 -14.24
C ALA A 18 -2.78 -27.96 -13.82
N PRO A 19 -4.06 -28.34 -13.95
CA PRO A 19 -5.17 -27.47 -13.58
C PRO A 19 -4.93 -27.02 -12.14
N ALA A 20 -4.88 -25.71 -11.92
CA ALA A 20 -4.73 -25.16 -10.59
C ALA A 20 -5.83 -25.77 -9.73
N MET A 21 -5.44 -26.58 -8.73
CA MET A 21 -6.42 -27.12 -7.79
C MET A 21 -7.27 -25.95 -7.29
N PRO A 22 -8.61 -26.05 -7.32
CA PRO A 22 -9.47 -25.01 -6.80
C PRO A 22 -9.00 -24.71 -5.37
N PRO A 23 -9.00 -23.44 -4.93
CA PRO A 23 -8.71 -23.13 -3.54
C PRO A 23 -9.57 -24.06 -2.67
N VAL A 24 -8.91 -24.85 -1.82
CA VAL A 24 -9.62 -25.65 -0.81
C VAL A 24 -10.37 -24.64 0.01
N MET A 25 -11.69 -24.55 -0.19
CA MET A 25 -12.51 -23.61 0.54
C MET A 25 -12.40 -23.93 2.04
N PRO A 26 -12.63 -22.94 2.92
CA PRO A 26 -12.86 -23.18 4.34
C PRO A 26 -13.65 -24.46 4.57
N ASP A 27 -13.13 -25.37 5.38
CA ASP A 27 -13.89 -26.54 5.82
C ASP A 27 -15.02 -26.11 6.77
N ASP A 28 -15.92 -27.03 7.11
CA ASP A 28 -17.04 -26.75 8.02
C ASP A 28 -16.60 -26.34 9.44
N ASN A 29 -15.32 -26.53 9.79
CA ASN A 29 -14.74 -26.14 11.07
C ASN A 29 -14.07 -24.75 11.03
N THR A 30 -14.06 -24.10 9.87
CA THR A 30 -13.40 -22.81 9.71
C THR A 30 -14.21 -21.69 10.36
N LYS A 31 -13.57 -20.96 11.28
CA LYS A 31 -14.20 -19.81 11.93
C LYS A 31 -14.16 -18.59 11.02
N VAL A 32 -15.33 -18.03 10.73
CA VAL A 32 -15.46 -16.84 9.88
C VAL A 32 -15.52 -15.58 10.75
N ILE A 33 -14.66 -14.60 10.48
CA ILE A 33 -14.62 -13.30 11.17
C ILE A 33 -14.79 -12.18 10.14
N GLN A 34 -15.81 -11.35 10.33
CA GLN A 34 -16.03 -10.16 9.49
C GLN A 34 -15.15 -9.01 9.98
N ILE A 35 -14.39 -8.40 9.07
CA ILE A 35 -13.56 -7.23 9.33
C ILE A 35 -14.41 -5.97 9.07
N THR A 36 -15.07 -5.48 10.11
CA THR A 36 -15.89 -4.26 10.05
C THR A 36 -15.31 -3.09 10.83
N ASP A 37 -14.30 -3.33 11.67
CA ASP A 37 -13.71 -2.30 12.52
C ASP A 37 -12.75 -1.41 11.72
N ILE A 38 -13.33 -0.36 11.14
CA ILE A 38 -12.63 0.70 10.40
C ILE A 38 -12.04 1.77 11.33
N ALA A 39 -12.42 1.80 12.62
CA ALA A 39 -12.03 2.88 13.52
C ALA A 39 -10.55 2.82 13.89
N ASN A 40 -9.99 1.61 13.97
CA ASN A 40 -8.65 1.40 14.52
C ASN A 40 -7.47 1.60 13.55
N ARG A 41 -7.71 1.98 12.28
CA ARG A 41 -6.69 2.31 11.23
C ARG A 41 -5.51 1.33 11.06
N ARG A 42 -5.55 0.20 11.75
CA ARG A 42 -4.59 -0.91 11.76
C ARG A 42 -5.37 -2.17 12.12
N THR A 43 -5.75 -2.94 11.11
CA THR A 43 -6.47 -4.19 11.33
C THR A 43 -5.45 -5.31 11.52
N ASN A 44 -5.36 -5.87 12.74
CA ASN A 44 -4.53 -7.04 13.00
C ASN A 44 -5.41 -8.31 13.09
N LEU A 45 -5.21 -9.27 12.18
CA LEU A 45 -6.05 -10.47 12.09
C LEU A 45 -5.94 -11.35 13.34
N ARG A 46 -4.75 -11.45 13.92
CA ARG A 46 -4.53 -12.21 15.16
C ARG A 46 -5.32 -11.60 16.31
N ALA A 47 -5.26 -10.29 16.49
CA ALA A 47 -6.02 -9.59 17.53
C ALA A 47 -7.53 -9.75 17.34
N LEU A 48 -8.03 -9.78 16.10
CA LEU A 48 -9.45 -10.08 15.81
C LEU A 48 -9.82 -11.51 16.22
N ALA A 49 -8.95 -12.49 15.94
CA ALA A 49 -9.17 -13.87 16.36
C ALA A 49 -9.14 -14.02 17.88
N ASP A 50 -8.19 -13.38 18.57
CA ASP A 50 -8.10 -13.40 20.03
C ASP A 50 -9.36 -12.79 20.66
N LYS A 51 -9.86 -11.67 20.11
CA LYS A 51 -11.13 -11.06 20.51
C LYS A 51 -12.34 -11.98 20.27
N SER A 52 -12.25 -12.88 19.29
CA SER A 52 -13.26 -13.93 19.04
C SER A 52 -13.08 -15.19 19.90
N GLY A 53 -12.17 -15.16 20.88
CA GLY A 53 -11.93 -16.25 21.83
C GLY A 53 -10.83 -17.22 21.42
N TYR A 54 -9.98 -16.88 20.45
CA TYR A 54 -8.80 -17.68 20.16
C TYR A 54 -7.73 -17.50 21.24
N THR A 55 -7.14 -18.61 21.70
CA THR A 55 -6.12 -18.60 22.78
C THR A 55 -4.72 -18.93 22.28
N GLY A 56 -4.54 -19.24 20.99
CA GLY A 56 -3.24 -19.64 20.43
C GLY A 56 -2.85 -21.10 20.64
N GLN A 57 -3.64 -21.91 21.34
CA GLN A 57 -3.24 -23.27 21.75
C GLN A 57 -3.73 -24.39 20.81
N SER A 58 -4.62 -24.11 19.88
CA SER A 58 -5.19 -25.12 18.97
C SER A 58 -4.88 -24.78 17.51
N PRO A 59 -4.61 -25.79 16.65
CA PRO A 59 -4.67 -25.62 15.20
C PRO A 59 -6.07 -25.17 14.83
N VAL A 60 -6.15 -24.11 14.03
CA VAL A 60 -7.42 -23.47 13.68
C VAL A 60 -7.36 -22.94 12.26
N SER A 61 -8.47 -23.13 11.57
CA SER A 61 -8.74 -22.52 10.27
C SER A 61 -9.57 -21.26 10.52
N PHE A 62 -9.07 -20.12 10.04
CA PHE A 62 -9.79 -18.84 10.09
C PHE A 62 -10.01 -18.30 8.68
N ALA A 63 -11.23 -17.81 8.45
CA ALA A 63 -11.57 -17.02 7.28
C ALA A 63 -11.94 -15.61 7.71
N PHE A 64 -11.09 -14.64 7.38
CA PHE A 64 -11.35 -13.23 7.58
C PHE A 64 -11.98 -12.65 6.33
N VAL A 65 -13.10 -11.96 6.47
CA VAL A 65 -13.85 -11.40 5.35
C VAL A 65 -13.88 -9.90 5.49
N VAL A 66 -13.37 -9.16 4.49
CA VAL A 66 -13.62 -7.72 4.36
C VAL A 66 -14.92 -7.56 3.58
N PRO A 67 -16.04 -7.17 4.22
CA PRO A 67 -17.33 -7.11 3.54
C PRO A 67 -17.33 -6.11 2.39
N ALA A 68 -18.23 -6.32 1.43
CA ALA A 68 -18.50 -5.33 0.39
C ALA A 68 -18.84 -3.95 0.99
N LYS A 69 -18.42 -2.88 0.32
CA LYS A 69 -18.57 -1.47 0.75
C LYS A 69 -17.78 -1.08 2.00
N THR A 70 -17.00 -1.98 2.59
CA THR A 70 -16.05 -1.65 3.66
C THR A 70 -14.74 -1.14 3.07
N ASN A 71 -14.17 -0.08 3.66
CA ASN A 71 -12.84 0.41 3.34
C ASN A 71 -11.93 0.24 4.55
N ILE A 72 -10.90 -0.59 4.44
CA ILE A 72 -9.83 -0.72 5.44
C ILE A 72 -8.66 0.15 4.99
N LEU A 73 -8.34 1.21 5.74
CA LEU A 73 -7.24 2.11 5.41
C LEU A 73 -6.12 1.95 6.43
N GLY A 74 -4.90 1.79 5.94
CA GLY A 74 -3.70 1.94 6.77
C GLY A 74 -3.54 3.37 7.30
N ALA A 75 -2.81 3.49 8.40
CA ALA A 75 -2.52 4.79 9.00
C ALA A 75 -1.67 5.68 8.08
N SER A 76 -1.91 6.99 8.12
CA SER A 76 -1.06 8.00 7.42
C SER A 76 0.41 7.85 7.80
N GLY A 77 1.31 8.23 6.91
CA GLY A 77 2.76 8.06 7.10
C GLY A 77 3.24 6.65 6.75
N GLY A 78 2.52 5.94 5.87
CA GLY A 78 2.94 4.64 5.35
C GLY A 78 2.54 3.42 6.20
N GLY A 79 1.50 3.52 7.03
CA GLY A 79 0.98 2.37 7.79
C GLY A 79 0.36 1.30 6.90
N HIS A 80 0.40 0.04 7.33
CA HIS A 80 -0.27 -1.04 6.59
C HIS A 80 -1.79 -1.06 6.83
N GLY A 81 -2.55 -1.57 5.86
CA GLY A 81 -4.00 -1.75 6.00
C GLY A 81 -4.35 -2.91 6.93
N ILE A 82 -3.92 -4.12 6.56
CA ILE A 82 -4.08 -5.34 7.34
C ILE A 82 -2.70 -5.92 7.68
N ASP A 83 -2.49 -6.25 8.96
CA ASP A 83 -1.40 -7.08 9.45
C ASP A 83 -1.97 -8.45 9.82
N THR A 84 -1.37 -9.54 9.32
CA THR A 84 -1.84 -10.88 9.71
C THR A 84 -1.57 -11.16 11.19
N GLY A 85 -0.53 -10.54 11.77
CA GLY A 85 -0.01 -10.90 13.09
C GLY A 85 0.71 -12.24 13.07
N GLU A 86 1.17 -12.68 14.25
CA GLU A 86 1.88 -13.93 14.44
C GLU A 86 0.91 -15.08 14.75
N TRP A 87 1.18 -16.24 14.14
CA TRP A 87 0.35 -17.42 14.23
C TRP A 87 1.19 -18.67 14.48
N PRO A 88 0.63 -19.70 15.14
CA PRO A 88 1.25 -21.03 15.17
C PRO A 88 1.49 -21.55 13.76
N LYS A 89 2.54 -22.38 13.60
CA LYS A 89 3.00 -22.89 12.30
C LYS A 89 1.91 -23.56 11.47
N ASP A 90 0.96 -24.21 12.14
CA ASP A 90 -0.10 -25.00 11.50
C ASP A 90 -1.43 -24.25 11.35
N ALA A 91 -1.45 -22.93 11.60
CA ALA A 91 -2.63 -22.11 11.39
C ALA A 91 -2.95 -21.98 9.89
N GLN A 92 -4.21 -22.18 9.53
CA GLN A 92 -4.68 -21.98 8.16
C GLN A 92 -5.48 -20.68 8.07
N LEU A 93 -4.92 -19.71 7.36
CA LEU A 93 -5.51 -18.38 7.25
C LEU A 93 -6.04 -18.14 5.84
N TRP A 94 -7.26 -17.62 5.79
CA TRP A 94 -7.90 -17.13 4.58
C TRP A 94 -8.30 -15.67 4.79
N LEU A 95 -8.00 -14.83 3.81
CA LEU A 95 -8.49 -13.46 3.73
C LEU A 95 -9.30 -13.31 2.46
N ILE A 96 -10.60 -13.08 2.60
CA ILE A 96 -11.54 -12.85 1.51
C ILE A 96 -11.86 -11.36 1.46
N VAL A 97 -11.57 -10.73 0.33
CA VAL A 97 -11.71 -9.29 0.14
C VAL A 97 -12.85 -9.01 -0.83
N ASP A 98 -14.02 -8.68 -0.30
CA ASP A 98 -15.17 -8.17 -1.05
C ASP A 98 -15.25 -6.63 -1.02
N GLY A 99 -14.63 -6.00 -0.03
CA GLY A 99 -14.47 -4.56 0.10
C GLY A 99 -13.14 -4.04 -0.44
N ASN A 100 -12.64 -2.95 0.11
CA ASN A 100 -11.37 -2.35 -0.32
C ASN A 100 -10.37 -2.31 0.83
N VAL A 101 -9.13 -2.71 0.57
CA VAL A 101 -8.02 -2.59 1.52
C VAL A 101 -6.94 -1.70 0.92
N TYR A 102 -6.54 -0.70 1.67
CA TYR A 102 -5.54 0.28 1.28
C TYR A 102 -4.38 0.27 2.27
N GLY A 103 -3.15 0.33 1.75
CA GLY A 103 -2.04 0.85 2.55
C GLY A 103 -2.27 2.34 2.84
N GLY A 104 -1.68 2.86 3.90
CA GLY A 104 -1.70 4.30 4.20
C GLY A 104 -0.72 5.06 3.32
N GLY A 105 -1.05 6.30 2.96
CA GLY A 105 -0.21 7.14 2.13
C GLY A 105 1.00 7.66 2.88
N GLY A 106 2.10 7.85 2.15
CA GLY A 106 3.29 8.51 2.69
C GLY A 106 3.05 10.01 2.91
N ASP A 107 3.61 10.58 3.96
CA ASP A 107 3.47 12.02 4.24
C ASP A 107 4.31 12.85 3.27
N GLY A 108 3.83 14.01 2.87
CA GLY A 108 4.58 14.95 2.04
C GLY A 108 5.79 15.51 2.79
N GLY A 109 6.88 15.81 2.07
CA GLY A 109 8.06 16.43 2.64
C GLY A 109 7.83 17.92 2.93
N ASN A 110 8.38 18.42 4.05
CA ASN A 110 8.30 19.84 4.38
C ASN A 110 9.15 20.65 3.41
N GLY A 111 8.71 21.85 3.05
CA GLY A 111 9.54 22.80 2.31
C GLY A 111 10.25 23.77 3.25
N GLY A 112 11.28 24.45 2.73
CA GLY A 112 11.92 25.59 3.41
C GLY A 112 13.39 25.46 3.73
N ASP A 113 13.92 26.57 4.24
CA ASP A 113 15.19 26.61 4.97
C ASP A 113 14.94 26.34 6.47
N ILE A 114 13.80 26.83 6.99
CA ILE A 114 13.27 26.50 8.32
C ILE A 114 11.76 26.16 8.19
N PRO A 115 11.34 24.92 8.54
CA PRO A 115 12.22 23.75 8.70
C PRO A 115 12.95 23.45 7.38
N GLY A 116 14.10 22.78 7.46
CA GLY A 116 14.83 22.38 6.26
C GLY A 116 14.00 21.43 5.40
N ALA A 117 14.14 21.56 4.08
CA ALA A 117 13.35 20.76 3.16
C ALA A 117 13.60 19.24 3.32
N SER A 118 12.53 18.47 3.38
CA SER A 118 12.60 17.02 3.60
C SER A 118 12.16 16.21 2.38
N ASP A 119 12.61 14.96 2.33
CA ASP A 119 12.07 13.96 1.40
C ASP A 119 10.62 13.63 1.78
N GLY A 120 9.88 13.07 0.83
CA GLY A 120 8.56 12.51 1.08
C GLY A 120 8.63 11.15 1.78
N GLY A 121 7.63 10.86 2.62
CA GLY A 121 7.48 9.58 3.30
C GLY A 121 7.05 8.46 2.35
N ARG A 122 7.47 7.23 2.63
CA ARG A 122 7.08 6.04 1.86
C ARG A 122 5.60 5.69 2.08
N GLY A 123 4.91 5.22 1.05
CA GLY A 123 3.59 4.62 1.14
C GLY A 123 3.59 3.25 1.85
N GLY A 124 2.47 2.91 2.46
CA GLY A 124 2.27 1.71 3.26
C GLY A 124 1.74 0.55 2.44
N ASP A 125 1.89 -0.66 2.97
CA ASP A 125 1.45 -1.87 2.27
C ASP A 125 -0.04 -2.14 2.55
N ALA A 126 -0.81 -2.64 1.57
CA ALA A 126 -2.21 -2.97 1.84
C ALA A 126 -2.31 -4.17 2.79
N ILE A 127 -1.54 -5.23 2.53
CA ILE A 127 -1.39 -6.40 3.39
C ILE A 127 0.07 -6.59 3.79
N PHE A 128 0.32 -6.72 5.09
CA PHE A 128 1.61 -7.09 5.66
C PHE A 128 1.51 -8.50 6.26
N ALA A 129 2.09 -9.49 5.58
CA ALA A 129 2.02 -10.89 6.02
C ALA A 129 3.15 -11.21 7.00
N ARG A 130 2.79 -11.84 8.11
CA ARG A 130 3.67 -12.39 9.16
C ARG A 130 3.39 -13.88 9.43
N ALA A 131 2.55 -14.48 8.59
CA ALA A 131 2.18 -15.89 8.61
C ALA A 131 1.75 -16.33 7.21
N PRO A 132 1.81 -17.64 6.90
CA PRO A 132 1.24 -18.18 5.68
C PRO A 132 -0.25 -17.87 5.56
N ILE A 133 -0.70 -17.41 4.39
CA ILE A 133 -2.09 -17.00 4.18
C ILE A 133 -2.53 -17.15 2.72
N HIS A 134 -3.79 -17.52 2.54
CA HIS A 134 -4.49 -17.47 1.25
C HIS A 134 -5.32 -16.20 1.16
N ILE A 135 -5.09 -15.38 0.13
CA ILE A 135 -5.80 -14.13 -0.10
C ILE A 135 -6.66 -14.30 -1.34
N ILE A 136 -7.96 -14.08 -1.22
CA ILE A 136 -8.92 -14.10 -2.31
C ILE A 136 -9.48 -12.69 -2.47
N VAL A 137 -9.15 -12.04 -3.58
CA VAL A 137 -9.75 -10.75 -3.95
C VAL A 137 -10.90 -11.03 -4.90
N THR A 138 -12.13 -10.76 -4.47
CA THR A 138 -13.31 -11.06 -5.29
C THR A 138 -13.51 -9.99 -6.36
N ALA A 139 -14.43 -10.22 -7.30
CA ALA A 139 -14.71 -9.28 -8.39
C ALA A 139 -15.14 -7.88 -7.93
N LYS A 140 -15.63 -7.74 -6.69
CA LYS A 140 -16.01 -6.45 -6.09
C LYS A 140 -14.92 -5.88 -5.19
N GLY A 141 -13.90 -6.69 -4.87
CA GLY A 141 -12.85 -6.33 -3.95
C GLY A 141 -11.70 -5.58 -4.59
N SER A 142 -10.94 -4.84 -3.77
CA SER A 142 -9.65 -4.30 -4.18
C SER A 142 -8.57 -4.30 -3.10
N LEU A 143 -7.33 -4.49 -3.53
CA LEU A 143 -6.11 -4.30 -2.73
C LEU A 143 -5.28 -3.20 -3.38
N LYS A 144 -4.98 -2.13 -2.64
CA LYS A 144 -4.25 -0.97 -3.19
C LYS A 144 -3.15 -0.54 -2.25
N ALA A 145 -1.91 -0.63 -2.71
CA ALA A 145 -0.77 -0.07 -2.02
C ALA A 145 -0.94 1.45 -1.78
N GLY A 146 -0.36 1.95 -0.68
CA GLY A 146 -0.20 3.37 -0.47
C GLY A 146 0.76 3.99 -1.49
N GLY A 147 0.44 5.20 -1.94
CA GLY A 147 1.34 6.04 -2.71
C GLY A 147 2.34 6.77 -1.80
N GLY A 148 3.52 7.05 -2.33
CA GLY A 148 4.53 7.83 -1.61
C GLY A 148 4.20 9.31 -1.53
N GLY A 149 4.67 10.00 -0.49
CA GLY A 149 4.54 11.45 -0.36
C GLY A 149 5.44 12.19 -1.35
N GLY A 150 5.00 13.34 -1.84
CA GLY A 150 5.81 14.21 -2.68
C GLY A 150 6.94 14.87 -1.90
N ALA A 151 8.06 15.14 -2.57
CA ALA A 151 9.19 15.84 -1.99
C ALA A 151 8.84 17.28 -1.57
N GLY A 152 9.41 17.76 -0.46
CA GLY A 152 9.43 19.19 -0.17
C GLY A 152 10.47 19.93 -1.01
N ALA A 153 10.32 21.25 -1.13
CA ALA A 153 11.25 22.08 -1.90
C ALA A 153 12.16 22.94 -1.01
N ASN A 154 13.40 23.19 -1.48
CA ASN A 154 14.30 24.16 -0.85
C ASN A 154 13.79 25.60 -1.04
N GLY A 155 14.08 26.49 -0.10
CA GLY A 155 13.85 27.93 -0.26
C GLY A 155 14.86 28.58 -1.21
N SER A 156 14.45 29.67 -1.88
CA SER A 156 15.37 30.58 -2.58
C SER A 156 14.72 31.96 -2.68
N GLY A 157 15.02 32.85 -1.73
CA GLY A 157 14.39 34.17 -1.59
C GLY A 157 12.93 34.14 -1.09
N VAL A 158 12.17 33.11 -1.45
CA VAL A 158 10.86 32.73 -0.88
C VAL A 158 11.03 31.35 -0.22
N GLY A 159 10.25 31.07 0.83
CA GLY A 159 10.23 29.73 1.42
C GLY A 159 9.95 28.64 0.38
N GLY A 160 10.41 27.42 0.64
CA GLY A 160 10.08 26.26 -0.19
C GLY A 160 8.69 25.73 0.12
N SER A 161 7.93 25.30 -0.89
CA SER A 161 6.62 24.69 -0.69
C SER A 161 6.70 23.25 -0.17
N GLY A 162 5.70 22.84 0.60
CA GLY A 162 5.56 21.47 1.08
C GLY A 162 5.07 20.52 -0.02
N GLY A 163 5.49 19.26 0.06
CA GLY A 163 5.05 18.19 -0.83
C GLY A 163 3.62 17.73 -0.55
N GLY A 164 2.96 17.17 -1.55
CA GLY A 164 1.63 16.58 -1.39
C GLY A 164 1.67 15.21 -0.72
N GLY A 165 0.67 14.89 0.10
CA GLY A 165 0.55 13.59 0.74
C GLY A 165 0.19 12.46 -0.24
N GLY A 166 0.75 11.28 -0.04
CA GLY A 166 0.49 10.11 -0.88
C GLY A 166 -0.93 9.55 -0.72
N PHE A 167 -1.39 8.82 -1.74
CA PHE A 167 -2.64 8.08 -1.69
C PHE A 167 -2.62 6.95 -0.64
N PRO A 168 -3.76 6.62 -0.01
CA PRO A 168 -4.75 7.56 0.49
C PRO A 168 -4.22 8.21 1.77
N ASN A 169 -4.86 9.26 2.29
CA ASN A 169 -4.65 9.81 3.63
C ASN A 169 -3.23 10.23 4.04
N GLY A 170 -2.24 10.25 3.14
CA GLY A 170 -0.93 10.82 3.41
C GLY A 170 -1.08 12.31 3.75
N ARG A 171 -0.41 12.77 4.80
CA ARG A 171 -0.48 14.16 5.23
C ARG A 171 0.25 15.05 4.25
N GLU A 172 -0.15 16.31 4.17
CA GLU A 172 0.63 17.31 3.47
C GLU A 172 1.99 17.56 4.13
N GLY A 173 2.96 18.00 3.34
CA GLY A 173 4.16 18.65 3.87
C GLY A 173 3.88 20.11 4.22
N GLU A 174 4.49 20.57 5.29
CA GLU A 174 4.38 21.95 5.74
C GLU A 174 5.14 22.92 4.82
N ALA A 175 4.68 24.16 4.79
CA ALA A 175 5.37 25.23 4.09
C ALA A 175 6.62 25.68 4.84
N GLY A 176 7.63 26.06 4.08
CA GLY A 176 8.82 26.72 4.61
C GLY A 176 8.69 28.23 4.68
N SER A 177 9.54 28.84 5.51
CA SER A 177 9.87 30.27 5.43
C SER A 177 11.28 30.47 4.89
N ALA A 178 11.51 31.58 4.18
CA ALA A 178 12.86 32.08 3.95
C ALA A 178 13.41 32.68 5.26
N THR A 179 14.72 32.55 5.49
CA THR A 179 15.42 33.08 6.66
C THR A 179 15.96 34.50 6.47
N ASN A 180 15.69 35.15 5.34
CA ASN A 180 16.39 36.38 4.98
C ASN A 180 16.01 37.53 5.95
N PRO A 181 16.92 37.99 6.81
CA PRO A 181 16.59 38.93 7.89
C PRO A 181 16.43 40.37 7.40
N THR A 182 16.73 40.66 6.13
CA THR A 182 16.72 42.01 5.57
C THR A 182 15.41 42.40 4.87
N ASP A 183 14.56 41.44 4.52
CA ASP A 183 13.28 41.72 3.87
C ASP A 183 12.15 41.61 4.88
N GLN A 184 11.41 42.70 5.09
CA GLN A 184 10.24 42.79 5.97
C GLN A 184 9.06 41.89 5.55
N TYR A 185 9.25 40.98 4.60
CA TYR A 185 8.24 40.05 4.10
C TYR A 185 8.75 38.61 4.27
N ASN A 186 8.46 37.99 5.42
CA ASN A 186 8.51 36.53 5.58
C ASN A 186 7.49 35.90 4.62
N GLN A 187 7.89 35.68 3.37
CA GLN A 187 7.03 35.04 2.40
C GLN A 187 6.99 33.54 2.67
N VAL A 188 6.01 33.14 3.48
CA VAL A 188 5.68 31.72 3.69
C VAL A 188 5.17 31.15 2.37
N ALA A 189 5.71 29.99 2.01
CA ALA A 189 5.28 29.20 0.87
C ALA A 189 3.90 28.57 1.09
N ASN A 190 3.46 27.72 0.16
CA ASN A 190 2.23 26.96 0.34
C ASN A 190 2.56 25.57 0.89
N LYS A 191 1.73 25.10 1.82
CA LYS A 191 1.73 23.68 2.21
C LYS A 191 1.18 22.83 1.06
N GLY A 192 1.50 21.54 1.08
CA GLY A 192 0.89 20.59 0.16
C GLY A 192 -0.59 20.34 0.45
N ARG A 193 -1.18 19.39 -0.26
CA ARG A 193 -2.52 18.85 0.00
C ARG A 193 -2.43 17.43 0.51
N ILE A 194 -3.39 17.04 1.35
CA ILE A 194 -3.58 15.68 1.83
C ILE A 194 -3.92 14.76 0.66
N GLY A 195 -3.39 13.53 0.67
CA GLY A 195 -3.79 12.47 -0.25
C GLY A 195 -5.18 11.91 0.09
N THR A 196 -5.95 11.49 -0.90
CA THR A 196 -7.32 10.99 -0.71
C THR A 196 -7.49 9.61 -1.35
N ILE A 197 -8.64 8.98 -1.15
CA ILE A 197 -9.01 7.76 -1.88
C ILE A 197 -9.21 7.98 -3.39
N ALA A 198 -9.19 9.24 -3.86
CA ALA A 198 -9.25 9.56 -5.28
C ALA A 198 -7.86 9.73 -5.92
N GLY A 199 -6.81 9.93 -5.12
CA GLY A 199 -5.44 10.13 -5.62
C GLY A 199 -4.50 10.81 -4.63
N GLY A 200 -3.23 10.92 -5.01
CA GLY A 200 -2.24 11.68 -4.26
C GLY A 200 -2.57 13.18 -4.20
N GLY A 201 -2.12 13.84 -3.14
CA GLY A 201 -2.28 15.28 -2.94
C GLY A 201 -1.33 16.09 -3.80
N ALA A 202 -1.75 17.30 -4.20
CA ALA A 202 -0.88 18.23 -4.91
C ALA A 202 0.18 18.84 -3.97
N GLY A 203 1.39 19.10 -4.49
CA GLY A 203 2.39 19.91 -3.79
C GLY A 203 1.98 21.38 -3.71
N GLY A 204 2.56 22.12 -2.77
CA GLY A 204 2.41 23.57 -2.69
C GLY A 204 3.11 24.27 -3.87
N THR A 205 2.60 25.44 -4.27
CA THR A 205 2.98 26.11 -5.52
C THR A 205 3.53 27.53 -5.36
N LYS A 206 3.71 28.03 -4.12
CA LYS A 206 4.23 29.39 -3.87
C LYS A 206 5.72 29.29 -3.52
N GLY A 207 6.56 30.05 -4.22
CA GLY A 207 8.02 29.85 -4.18
C GLY A 207 8.43 28.65 -5.05
N ASN A 208 9.44 27.90 -4.62
CA ASN A 208 9.78 26.64 -5.29
C ASN A 208 8.69 25.59 -5.01
N PRO A 209 8.08 24.99 -6.05
CA PRO A 209 6.97 24.07 -5.87
C PRO A 209 7.43 22.76 -5.21
N GLY A 210 6.59 22.20 -4.34
CA GLY A 210 6.77 20.84 -3.81
C GLY A 210 6.30 19.80 -4.81
N GLY A 211 6.74 18.55 -4.65
CA GLY A 211 6.29 17.42 -5.45
C GLY A 211 4.87 17.00 -5.10
N ASN A 212 4.11 16.48 -6.07
CA ASN A 212 2.82 15.83 -5.78
C ASN A 212 3.03 14.47 -5.12
N GLY A 213 2.09 14.06 -4.27
CA GLY A 213 2.00 12.70 -3.76
C GLY A 213 1.66 11.71 -4.87
N GLY A 214 2.13 10.47 -4.72
CA GLY A 214 1.86 9.38 -5.64
C GLY A 214 0.44 8.85 -5.49
N ASN A 215 -0.12 8.36 -6.60
CA ASN A 215 -1.35 7.56 -6.59
C ASN A 215 -1.11 6.17 -5.97
N ALA A 216 -2.16 5.35 -5.89
CA ALA A 216 -2.07 3.97 -5.41
C ALA A 216 -0.91 3.21 -6.05
N GLY A 217 0.00 2.67 -5.23
CA GLY A 217 1.17 1.92 -5.70
C GLY A 217 2.18 2.73 -6.52
N MET A 218 2.15 4.06 -6.47
CA MET A 218 3.10 4.93 -7.17
C MET A 218 3.95 5.73 -6.18
N ALA A 219 5.21 5.98 -6.54
CA ALA A 219 6.07 6.89 -5.79
C ALA A 219 5.55 8.33 -5.87
N GLY A 220 5.88 9.14 -4.86
CA GLY A 220 5.69 10.58 -4.90
C GLY A 220 6.66 11.24 -5.89
N GLN A 221 6.33 12.44 -6.37
CA GLN A 221 7.19 13.17 -7.28
C GLN A 221 8.44 13.67 -6.56
N SER A 222 9.60 13.40 -7.19
CA SER A 222 10.88 13.99 -6.82
C SER A 222 11.09 15.31 -7.55
N LEU A 223 11.71 16.28 -6.87
CA LEU A 223 12.15 17.55 -7.44
C LEU A 223 13.60 17.81 -6.99
N SER A 224 13.85 18.82 -6.18
CA SER A 224 15.15 19.04 -5.51
C SER A 224 15.45 18.01 -4.41
N ARG A 225 14.44 17.25 -4.00
CA ARG A 225 14.49 16.19 -2.99
C ARG A 225 13.76 14.95 -3.53
N SER A 226 13.91 13.82 -2.86
CA SER A 226 13.30 12.55 -3.28
C SER A 226 11.86 12.46 -2.80
N GLY A 227 10.96 12.10 -3.72
CA GLY A 227 9.63 11.64 -3.33
C GLY A 227 9.73 10.30 -2.60
N GLY A 228 8.75 10.00 -1.76
CA GLY A 228 8.65 8.72 -1.08
C GLY A 228 8.34 7.59 -2.06
N GLY A 229 8.86 6.39 -1.77
CA GLY A 229 8.54 5.19 -2.54
C GLY A 229 7.09 4.73 -2.36
N ALA A 230 6.62 3.87 -3.26
CA ALA A 230 5.33 3.21 -3.13
C ALA A 230 5.33 2.13 -2.02
N GLY A 231 4.14 1.84 -1.52
CA GLY A 231 3.84 0.62 -0.78
C GLY A 231 3.66 -0.59 -1.68
N ASN A 232 3.43 -1.76 -1.08
CA ASN A 232 3.07 -3.00 -1.78
C ASN A 232 1.58 -3.32 -1.62
N ALA A 233 0.98 -3.98 -2.60
CA ALA A 233 -0.36 -4.54 -2.41
C ALA A 233 -0.30 -5.68 -1.38
N VAL A 234 0.73 -6.53 -1.47
CA VAL A 234 1.00 -7.59 -0.50
C VAL A 234 2.50 -7.66 -0.28
N ARG A 235 2.94 -7.56 0.99
CA ARG A 235 4.31 -7.88 1.40
C ARG A 235 4.32 -9.24 2.09
N LYS A 236 5.04 -10.22 1.53
CA LYS A 236 5.08 -11.59 2.06
C LYS A 236 6.00 -11.81 3.26
N ASN A 237 7.09 -11.05 3.41
CA ASN A 237 8.10 -11.23 4.47
C ASN A 237 8.54 -12.69 4.64
N ASP A 238 8.93 -13.36 3.55
CA ASP A 238 9.37 -14.76 3.55
C ASP A 238 8.30 -15.81 3.95
N HIS A 239 7.03 -15.41 4.04
CA HIS A 239 5.92 -16.33 4.27
C HIS A 239 5.26 -16.79 2.96
N ALA A 240 4.72 -18.00 2.96
CA ALA A 240 3.96 -18.54 1.85
C ALA A 240 2.61 -17.81 1.73
N VAL A 241 2.50 -16.92 0.74
CA VAL A 241 1.24 -16.21 0.44
C VAL A 241 0.75 -16.58 -0.95
N LYS A 242 -0.47 -17.10 -1.02
CA LYS A 242 -1.16 -17.38 -2.29
C LYS A 242 -2.26 -16.35 -2.51
N VAL A 243 -2.12 -15.55 -3.57
CA VAL A 243 -3.14 -14.57 -3.97
C VAL A 243 -3.94 -15.12 -5.14
N ILE A 244 -5.27 -15.16 -4.98
CA ILE A 244 -6.23 -15.50 -6.03
C ILE A 244 -6.99 -14.21 -6.33
N ASN A 245 -6.79 -13.68 -7.53
CA ASN A 245 -7.33 -12.38 -7.91
C ASN A 245 -8.46 -12.49 -8.92
N TYR A 246 -9.66 -12.08 -8.53
CA TYR A 246 -10.80 -11.84 -9.40
C TYR A 246 -11.19 -10.36 -9.47
N GLY A 247 -10.54 -9.50 -8.68
CA GLY A 247 -10.82 -8.07 -8.57
C GLY A 247 -9.62 -7.20 -8.96
N GLN A 248 -9.45 -6.07 -8.25
CA GLN A 248 -8.39 -5.11 -8.53
C GLN A 248 -7.22 -5.22 -7.54
N ILE A 249 -6.00 -5.33 -8.05
CA ILE A 249 -4.77 -5.23 -7.26
C ILE A 249 -3.90 -4.13 -7.86
N ILE A 250 -3.54 -3.12 -7.06
CA ILE A 250 -2.62 -2.03 -7.43
C ILE A 250 -1.42 -2.03 -6.49
N GLY A 251 -0.22 -2.12 -7.06
CA GLY A 251 1.03 -2.26 -6.34
C GLY A 251 1.59 -3.67 -6.44
N GLU A 252 2.84 -3.82 -6.03
CA GLU A 252 3.55 -5.09 -6.16
C GLU A 252 3.03 -6.13 -5.15
N SER A 253 3.12 -7.42 -5.51
CA SER A 253 2.70 -8.55 -4.68
C SER A 253 3.82 -9.59 -4.65
N TYR A 254 4.77 -9.44 -3.71
CA TYR A 254 5.95 -10.30 -3.60
C TYR A 254 6.19 -10.82 -2.21
#